data_AF-A0A2M8P301-F1
#
_entry.id   AF-A0A2M8P301-F1
#
_cell.length_a   1.000
_cell.length_b   1.000
_cell.length_c   1.000
_cell.angle_alpha   90.00
_cell.angle_beta   90.00
_cell.angle_gamma   90.00
#
_symmetry.space_group_name_H-M   'P 1'
#
loop_
_entity.id
_entity.type
_entity.pdbx_description
1 polymer ?
#
loop_
_entity_poly.entity_id
_entity_poly.type
_entity_poly.pdbx_seq_one_letter_code
_entity_poly.pdbx_strand_id
1 'polypeptide(L)'
;MSKPQKTPVKAAQRLDLLSRFAHWLDRRSRSARILIAALAALALTAVIVLILFNSFFRIRPADLDVTLANALLLGTAIFGLALYWLGWRLLVGFDFGESPLRVGRAGALYVLLSALIGVAALIWSLLSLAEALSAP
;
A
#
# COMPACT_ATOMS: atom_id res chain seq x y z
N MET A 1 8.33 -55.21 -20.91
CA MET A 1 7.18 -54.84 -20.06
C MET A 1 7.58 -53.68 -19.16
N SER A 2 7.34 -52.45 -19.60
CA SER A 2 7.73 -51.24 -18.87
C SER A 2 6.52 -50.74 -18.07
N LYS A 3 6.62 -50.72 -16.74
CA LYS A 3 5.55 -50.20 -15.88
C LYS A 3 5.42 -48.69 -16.09
N PRO A 4 4.22 -48.14 -16.35
CA PRO A 4 4.03 -46.70 -16.35
C PRO A 4 4.20 -46.18 -14.92
N GLN A 5 5.29 -45.45 -14.70
CA GLN A 5 5.54 -44.70 -13.48
C GLN A 5 4.48 -43.59 -13.41
N LYS A 6 3.43 -43.80 -12.61
CA LYS A 6 2.46 -42.76 -12.29
C LYS A 6 3.20 -41.70 -11.49
N THR A 7 3.60 -40.61 -12.15
CA THR A 7 3.99 -39.37 -11.49
C THR A 7 2.91 -39.01 -10.47
N PRO A 8 3.24 -38.77 -9.19
CA PRO A 8 2.25 -38.41 -8.19
C PRO A 8 1.66 -37.04 -8.53
N VAL A 9 0.52 -37.06 -9.23
CA VAL A 9 -0.42 -35.94 -9.30
C VAL A 9 -1.02 -35.77 -7.92
N LYS A 10 -0.29 -35.07 -7.02
CA LYS A 10 -0.81 -34.51 -5.77
C LYS A 10 0.25 -33.66 -5.06
N ALA A 11 0.95 -32.81 -5.81
CA ALA A 11 1.28 -31.50 -5.26
C ALA A 11 -0.05 -30.73 -5.20
N ALA A 12 -0.89 -31.09 -4.23
CA ALA A 12 -1.95 -30.22 -3.76
C ALA A 12 -1.22 -28.98 -3.25
N GLN A 13 -1.01 -28.03 -4.17
CA GLN A 13 -0.50 -26.71 -3.90
C GLN A 13 -1.27 -26.24 -2.67
N ARG A 14 -0.59 -26.16 -1.52
CA ARG A 14 -0.99 -25.23 -0.49
C ARG A 14 -1.05 -23.91 -1.22
N LEU A 15 -2.25 -23.54 -1.67
CA LEU A 15 -2.54 -22.26 -2.27
C LEU A 15 -2.20 -21.25 -1.18
N ASP A 16 -0.95 -20.81 -1.22
CA ASP A 16 -0.34 -19.80 -0.41
C ASP A 16 -1.36 -18.67 -0.23
N LEU A 17 -1.65 -18.29 1.02
CA LEU A 17 -2.74 -17.35 1.35
C LEU A 17 -2.61 -16.05 0.55
N LEU A 18 -1.36 -15.65 0.28
CA LEU A 18 -1.03 -14.51 -0.56
C LEU A 18 -1.48 -14.70 -2.02
N SER A 19 -1.34 -15.90 -2.57
CA SER A 19 -1.79 -16.23 -3.93
C SER A 19 -3.33 -16.29 -4.01
N ARG A 20 -4.01 -16.74 -2.94
CA ARG A 20 -5.48 -16.64 -2.84
C ARG A 20 -5.95 -15.19 -2.79
N PHE A 21 -5.26 -14.35 -2.03
CA PHE A 21 -5.57 -12.93 -1.94
C PHE A 21 -5.31 -12.18 -3.25
N ALA A 22 -4.20 -12.49 -3.94
CA ALA A 22 -3.90 -11.97 -5.28
C ALA A 22 -5.02 -12.33 -6.27
N HIS A 23 -5.48 -13.58 -6.28
CA HIS A 23 -6.62 -13.99 -7.11
C HIS A 23 -7.93 -13.31 -6.73
N TRP A 24 -8.17 -13.06 -5.44
CA TRP A 24 -9.34 -12.32 -5.00
C TRP A 24 -9.30 -10.86 -5.49
N LEU A 25 -8.13 -10.21 -5.44
CA LEU A 25 -7.92 -8.87 -6.00
C LEU A 25 -8.12 -8.87 -7.52
N ASP A 26 -7.65 -9.91 -8.19
CA ASP A 26 -7.82 -10.07 -9.64
C ASP A 26 -9.28 -10.28 -10.07
N ARG A 27 -10.17 -10.74 -9.18
CA ARG A 27 -11.61 -10.83 -9.48
C ARG A 27 -12.34 -9.50 -9.35
N ARG A 28 -11.69 -8.44 -8.85
CA ARG A 28 -12.30 -7.13 -8.69
C ARG A 28 -12.30 -6.35 -10.00
N SER A 29 -13.33 -5.53 -10.18
CA SER A 29 -13.46 -4.64 -11.33
C SER A 29 -12.27 -3.67 -11.40
N ARG A 30 -11.95 -3.21 -12.62
CA ARG A 30 -10.86 -2.25 -12.85
C ARG A 30 -10.96 -1.03 -11.93
N SER A 31 -12.17 -0.47 -11.81
CA SER A 31 -12.44 0.68 -10.94
C SER A 31 -12.15 0.39 -9.47
N ALA A 32 -12.54 -0.79 -8.97
CA ALA A 32 -12.22 -1.19 -7.61
C ALA A 32 -10.71 -1.34 -7.38
N ARG A 33 -9.97 -1.88 -8.35
CA ARG A 33 -8.50 -1.99 -8.25
C ARG A 33 -7.80 -0.63 -8.25
N ILE A 34 -8.29 0.32 -9.06
CA ILE A 34 -7.81 1.71 -9.05
C ILE A 34 -8.06 2.34 -7.68
N LEU A 35 -9.26 2.16 -7.12
CA LEU A 35 -9.60 2.68 -5.80
C LEU A 35 -8.70 2.08 -4.70
N ILE A 36 -8.47 0.76 -4.75
CA ILE A 36 -7.56 0.08 -3.80
C ILE A 36 -6.13 0.63 -3.94
N ALA A 37 -5.63 0.85 -5.15
CA ALA A 37 -4.32 1.45 -5.38
C ALA A 37 -4.22 2.86 -4.79
N ALA A 38 -5.25 3.68 -5.00
CA ALA A 38 -5.34 5.03 -4.47
C ALA A 38 -5.38 5.03 -2.93
N LEU A 39 -6.22 4.21 -2.31
CA LEU A 39 -6.31 4.09 -0.86
C LEU A 39 -4.99 3.60 -0.23
N ALA A 40 -4.34 2.62 -0.85
CA ALA A 40 -3.04 2.13 -0.40
C ALA A 40 -1.97 3.22 -0.47
N ALA A 41 -1.91 3.95 -1.59
CA ALA A 41 -0.96 5.06 -1.75
C ALA A 41 -1.24 6.20 -0.76
N LEU A 42 -2.52 6.55 -0.52
CA LEU A 42 -2.91 7.54 0.47
C LEU A 42 -2.51 7.12 1.88
N ALA A 43 -2.74 5.85 2.26
CA ALA A 43 -2.34 5.34 3.57
C ALA A 43 -0.82 5.46 3.78
N LEU A 44 -0.02 5.00 2.82
CA LEU A 44 1.43 5.10 2.89
C LEU A 44 1.92 6.56 2.92
N THR A 45 1.33 7.42 2.09
CA THR A 45 1.68 8.85 2.03
C THR A 45 1.33 9.54 3.34
N ALA A 46 0.17 9.25 3.93
CA ALA A 46 -0.24 9.80 5.21
C ALA A 46 0.75 9.42 6.33
N VAL A 47 1.21 8.17 6.37
CA VAL A 47 2.24 7.76 7.34
C VAL A 47 3.54 8.53 7.16
N ILE A 48 3.99 8.72 5.92
CA ILE A 48 5.19 9.52 5.64
C ILE A 48 5.00 10.97 6.09
N VAL A 49 3.85 11.56 5.80
CA VAL A 49 3.51 12.92 6.25
C VAL A 49 3.52 13.01 7.77
N LEU A 50 2.93 12.02 8.48
CA LEU A 50 2.95 11.97 9.94
C LEU A 50 4.37 11.86 10.51
N ILE A 51 5.23 11.03 9.90
CA ILE A 51 6.63 10.89 10.31
C ILE A 51 7.37 12.22 10.11
N LEU A 52 7.24 12.83 8.93
CA LEU A 52 7.85 14.12 8.63
C LEU A 52 7.33 15.20 9.58
N PHE A 53 6.03 15.21 9.87
CA PHE A 53 5.45 16.15 10.81
C PHE A 53 6.06 15.98 12.21
N ASN A 54 6.13 14.77 12.75
CA ASN A 54 6.76 14.52 14.06
C ASN A 54 8.25 14.86 14.08
N SER A 55 8.98 14.72 12.97
CA SER A 55 10.40 15.05 12.87
C SER A 55 10.67 16.56 12.75
N PHE A 56 9.90 17.27 11.93
CA PHE A 56 10.15 18.68 11.58
C PHE A 56 9.33 19.68 12.40
N PHE A 57 8.12 19.32 12.85
CA PHE A 57 7.20 20.25 13.53
C PHE A 57 7.29 20.21 15.07
N ARG A 58 8.33 19.60 15.64
CA ARG A 58 8.73 19.85 17.04
C ARG A 58 9.33 21.25 17.24
N ILE A 59 9.57 21.97 16.15
CA ILE A 59 10.12 23.31 16.09
C ILE A 59 8.98 24.33 16.29
N ARG A 60 9.25 25.45 16.97
CA ARG A 60 8.24 26.48 17.23
C ARG A 60 7.66 27.01 15.91
N PRO A 61 6.37 27.38 15.86
CA PRO A 61 5.74 27.92 14.64
C PRO A 61 6.44 29.15 14.05
N ALA A 62 7.17 29.89 14.88
CA ALA A 62 7.91 31.08 14.47
C ALA A 62 9.18 30.79 13.66
N ASP A 63 9.74 29.58 13.76
CA ASP A 63 10.98 29.17 13.06
C ASP A 63 10.68 28.31 11.83
N LEU A 64 9.42 28.24 11.40
CA LEU A 64 8.97 27.43 10.28
C LEU A 64 9.29 28.13 8.96
N ASP A 65 10.36 27.68 8.31
CA ASP A 65 10.69 28.13 6.96
C ASP A 65 9.63 27.66 5.97
N VAL A 66 8.89 28.63 5.42
CA VAL A 66 7.83 28.42 4.41
C VAL A 66 8.39 27.71 3.17
N THR A 67 9.64 27.99 2.79
CA THR A 67 10.29 27.35 1.64
C THR A 67 10.52 25.87 1.91
N LEU A 68 11.02 25.53 3.10
CA LEU A 68 11.18 24.13 3.53
C LEU A 68 9.84 23.40 3.62
N ALA A 69 8.81 24.04 4.19
CA ALA A 69 7.47 23.46 4.30
C ALA A 69 6.87 23.18 2.92
N ASN A 70 6.99 24.11 1.97
CA ASN A 70 6.53 23.92 0.59
C ASN A 70 7.32 22.82 -0.13
N ALA A 71 8.64 22.74 0.09
CA ALA A 71 9.47 21.68 -0.47
C ALA A 71 9.09 20.29 0.08
N LEU A 72 8.81 20.19 1.38
CA LEU A 72 8.32 18.95 2.00
C LEU A 72 6.94 18.55 1.47
N LEU A 73 6.03 19.52 1.32
CA LEU A 73 4.70 19.28 0.78
C LEU A 73 4.75 18.83 -0.69
N LEU A 74 5.56 19.49 -1.52
CA LEU A 74 5.76 19.08 -2.90
C LEU A 74 6.44 17.70 -3.00
N GLY A 75 7.48 17.47 -2.19
CA GLY A 75 8.19 16.19 -2.14
C GLY A 75 7.28 15.03 -1.74
N THR A 76 6.45 15.22 -0.71
CA THR A 76 5.45 14.22 -0.29
C THR A 76 4.37 13.99 -1.33
N ALA A 77 3.91 15.04 -2.03
CA ALA A 77 2.96 14.89 -3.13
C ALA A 77 3.54 14.07 -4.29
N ILE A 78 4.78 14.36 -4.71
CA ILE A 78 5.49 13.60 -5.75
C ILE A 78 5.69 12.14 -5.31
N PHE A 79 6.10 11.92 -4.06
CA PHE A 79 6.29 10.58 -3.53
C PHE A 79 4.97 9.80 -3.49
N GLY A 80 3.88 10.44 -3.04
CA GLY A 80 2.56 9.84 -3.03
C GLY A 80 2.06 9.48 -4.44
N LEU A 81 2.33 10.33 -5.43
CA LEU A 81 2.04 10.03 -6.83
C LEU A 81 2.85 8.83 -7.34
N ALA A 82 4.12 8.72 -6.96
CA ALA A 82 4.97 7.59 -7.31
C ALA A 82 4.46 6.27 -6.69
N LEU A 83 4.02 6.31 -5.43
CA LEU A 83 3.38 5.16 -4.76
C LEU A 83 2.07 4.76 -5.44
N TYR A 84 1.24 5.74 -5.79
CA TYR A 84 0.00 5.48 -6.54
C TYR A 84 0.30 4.85 -7.89
N TRP A 85 1.25 5.41 -8.65
CA TRP A 85 1.66 4.87 -9.95
C TRP A 85 2.18 3.43 -9.84
N LEU A 86 2.98 3.13 -8.81
CA LEU A 86 3.44 1.78 -8.50
C LEU A 86 2.27 0.84 -8.18
N GLY A 87 1.37 1.24 -7.28
CA GLY A 87 0.19 0.44 -6.91
C GLY A 87 -0.74 0.19 -8.10
N TRP A 88 -0.97 1.22 -8.92
CA TRP A 88 -1.73 1.13 -10.16
C TRP A 88 -1.08 0.15 -11.14
N ARG A 89 0.24 0.21 -11.33
CA ARG A 89 0.99 -0.74 -12.16
C ARG A 89 0.89 -2.18 -11.64
N LEU A 90 0.90 -2.38 -10.33
CA LEU A 90 0.83 -3.70 -9.70
C LEU A 90 -0.58 -4.32 -9.69
N LEU A 91 -1.63 -3.49 -9.68
CA LEU A 91 -3.02 -3.95 -9.52
C LEU A 91 -3.84 -3.87 -10.82
N VAL A 92 -3.57 -2.87 -11.66
CA VAL A 92 -4.30 -2.62 -12.90
C VAL A 92 -3.48 -3.08 -14.12
N GLY A 93 -2.16 -2.91 -14.09
CA GLY A 93 -1.28 -3.29 -15.19
C GLY A 93 -1.30 -2.31 -16.37
N PHE A 94 -0.49 -2.58 -17.39
CA PHE A 94 -0.42 -1.79 -18.62
C PHE A 94 -1.36 -2.35 -19.68
N ASP A 95 -2.24 -1.51 -20.21
CA ASP A 95 -3.17 -1.79 -21.30
C ASP A 95 -2.46 -1.73 -22.68
N PHE A 96 -1.23 -2.24 -22.78
CA PHE A 96 -0.45 -2.26 -24.04
C PHE A 96 -0.50 -3.61 -24.75
N GLY A 97 -1.32 -4.56 -24.27
CA GLY A 97 -1.55 -5.86 -24.91
C GLY A 97 -2.90 -6.45 -24.51
N GLU A 98 -3.46 -7.33 -25.35
CA GLU A 98 -4.84 -7.86 -25.30
C GLU A 98 -5.23 -8.67 -24.04
N SER A 99 -4.36 -8.76 -23.03
CA SER A 99 -4.68 -9.48 -21.78
C SER A 99 -4.30 -8.64 -20.55
N PRO A 100 -5.24 -8.41 -19.62
CA PRO A 100 -4.94 -7.69 -18.39
C PRO A 100 -3.87 -8.46 -17.60
N LEU A 101 -2.80 -7.77 -17.20
CA LEU A 101 -1.81 -8.31 -16.27
C LEU A 101 -2.55 -8.77 -14.99
N ARG A 102 -2.53 -10.09 -14.77
CA ARG A 102 -3.10 -10.68 -13.56
C ARG A 102 -2.43 -10.08 -12.32
N VAL A 103 -3.23 -9.74 -11.31
CA VAL A 103 -2.68 -9.27 -10.03
C VAL A 103 -1.76 -10.35 -9.45
N GLY A 104 -0.47 -10.06 -9.40
CA GLY A 104 0.54 -10.96 -8.86
C GLY A 104 0.67 -10.85 -7.34
N ARG A 105 1.52 -11.70 -6.76
CA ARG A 105 1.87 -11.67 -5.33
C ARG A 105 2.38 -10.31 -4.87
N ALA A 106 3.09 -9.58 -5.73
CA ALA A 106 3.60 -8.24 -5.43
C ALA A 106 2.47 -7.22 -5.19
N GLY A 107 1.40 -7.24 -6.00
CA GLY A 107 0.24 -6.37 -5.79
C GLY A 107 -0.52 -6.73 -4.51
N ALA A 108 -0.65 -8.02 -4.21
CA ALA A 108 -1.22 -8.51 -2.97
C ALA A 108 -0.42 -8.06 -1.73
N LEU A 109 0.91 -8.16 -1.77
CA LEU A 109 1.80 -7.68 -0.70
C LEU A 109 1.73 -6.16 -0.54
N TYR A 110 1.73 -5.42 -1.65
CA TYR A 110 1.60 -3.97 -1.61
C TYR A 110 0.34 -3.53 -0.87
N VAL A 111 -0.81 -4.13 -1.20
CA VAL A 111 -2.09 -3.83 -0.53
C VAL A 111 -2.06 -4.25 0.95
N LEU A 112 -1.56 -5.45 1.25
CA LEU A 112 -1.47 -5.95 2.63
C LEU A 112 -0.59 -5.07 3.52
N LEU A 113 0.60 -4.71 3.04
CA LEU A 113 1.53 -3.85 3.77
C LEU A 113 0.94 -2.45 3.95
N SER A 114 0.34 -1.88 2.90
CA SER A 114 -0.32 -0.57 2.99
C SER A 114 -1.46 -0.57 4.00
N ALA A 115 -2.27 -1.63 4.02
CA ALA A 115 -3.34 -1.80 4.99
C ALA A 115 -2.81 -1.96 6.42
N LEU A 116 -1.77 -2.78 6.62
CA LEU A 116 -1.15 -2.98 7.93
C LEU A 116 -0.55 -1.67 8.48
N ILE A 117 0.19 -0.95 7.63
CA ILE A 117 0.78 0.35 7.96
C ILE A 117 -0.32 1.38 8.26
N GLY A 118 -1.36 1.43 7.44
CA GLY A 118 -2.50 2.33 7.66
C GLY A 118 -3.24 2.06 8.97
N VAL A 119 -3.48 0.79 9.31
CA VAL A 119 -4.10 0.40 10.59
C VAL A 119 -3.20 0.75 11.77
N ALA A 120 -1.91 0.46 11.69
CA ALA A 120 -0.96 0.81 12.74
C ALA A 120 -0.91 2.34 12.97
N ALA A 121 -0.86 3.13 11.90
CA ALA A 121 -0.89 4.59 11.98
C ALA A 121 -2.21 5.13 12.53
N LEU A 122 -3.34 4.51 12.18
CA LEU A 122 -4.64 4.87 12.75
C LEU A 122 -4.69 4.62 14.25
N ILE A 123 -4.26 3.43 14.70
CA ILE A 123 -4.18 3.08 16.13
C ILE A 123 -3.29 4.09 16.87
N TRP A 124 -2.09 4.35 16.33
CA TRP A 124 -1.17 5.32 16.91
C TRP A 124 -1.82 6.71 17.02
N SER A 125 -2.45 7.20 15.96
CA SER A 125 -3.09 8.51 15.93
C SER A 125 -4.24 8.61 16.94
N LEU A 126 -5.03 7.55 17.10
CA LEU A 126 -6.11 7.49 18.09
C LEU A 126 -5.57 7.50 19.53
N LEU A 127 -4.48 6.77 19.80
CA LEU A 127 -3.82 6.77 21.10
C LEU A 127 -3.26 8.16 21.44
N SER A 128 -2.53 8.78 20.51
CA SER A 128 -1.98 10.13 20.70
C SER A 128 -3.09 11.18 20.91
N LEU A 129 -4.22 11.05 20.21
CA LEU A 129 -5.37 11.93 20.40
C LEU A 129 -6.01 11.74 21.78
N ALA A 130 -6.18 10.50 22.23
CA ALA A 130 -6.72 10.21 23.56
C ALA A 130 -5.81 10.77 24.66
N GLU A 131 -4.49 10.62 24.54
CA GLU A 131 -3.51 11.21 25.46
C GLU A 131 -3.64 12.74 25.50
N ALA A 132 -3.69 13.40 24.34
CA ALA A 132 -3.82 14.85 24.26
C ALA A 132 -5.12 15.39 24.88
N LEU A 133 -6.23 14.67 24.74
CA LEU A 133 -7.52 15.05 25.35
C LEU A 133 -7.57 14.78 26.86
N SER A 134 -6.71 13.88 27.37
CA SER A 134 -6.61 13.54 28.79
C SER A 134 -5.58 14.38 29.55
N ALA A 135 -4.76 15.16 28.85
CA ALA A 135 -3.79 16.05 29.46
C ALA A 135 -4.50 17.25 30.14
N PRO A 136 -4.20 17.56 31.41
CA PRO A 136 -4.83 18.64 32.16
C PRO A 136 -4.44 20.05 31.68
#